data_AF-A0A562PNE0-F1
#
_entry.id   AF-A0A562PNE0-F1
#
_cell.length_a   1.000
_cell.length_b   1.000
_cell.length_c   1.000
_cell.angle_alpha   90.00
_cell.angle_beta   90.00
_cell.angle_gamma   90.00
#
_symmetry.space_group_name_H-M   'P 1'
#
loop_
_entity.id
_entity.type
_entity.pdbx_description
1 polymer ?
#
loop_
_entity_poly.entity_id
_entity_poly.type
_entity_poly.pdbx_seq_one_letter_code
_entity_poly.pdbx_strand_id
1 'polypeptide(L)'
;MGTRFGRRAADGTYEYHDSRESLVAAERRERSANRAFWFGIIGFIAGAVLTYTLLAHAGGLEWPRLARFGAVLAGGGVLAWALSRLADLIWYAILSIALLAVLTGIGAMIWDAV
;
A
#
# COMPACT_ATOMS: atom_id res chain seq x y z
N MET A 1 -26.36 27.43 16.59
CA MET A 1 -24.89 27.30 16.42
C MET A 1 -24.61 25.88 15.96
N GLY A 2 -24.18 25.69 14.70
CA GLY A 2 -23.78 24.37 14.21
C GLY A 2 -22.37 24.03 14.67
N THR A 3 -22.17 22.83 15.21
CA THR A 3 -20.84 22.32 15.55
C THR A 3 -20.06 22.07 14.26
N ARG A 4 -19.07 22.91 13.95
CA ARG A 4 -18.13 22.69 12.85
C ARG A 4 -16.95 21.89 13.34
N PHE A 5 -16.65 20.79 12.67
CA PHE A 5 -15.50 19.95 12.97
C PHE A 5 -14.32 20.40 12.12
N GLY A 6 -13.25 20.86 12.76
CA GLY A 6 -12.02 21.27 12.08
C GLY A 6 -10.97 20.17 12.11
N ARG A 7 -10.23 20.02 11.02
CA ARG A 7 -9.07 19.11 10.90
C ARG A 7 -7.95 19.84 10.18
N ARG A 8 -6.71 19.51 10.53
CA ARG A 8 -5.54 19.91 9.74
C ARG A 8 -5.21 18.79 8.77
N ALA A 9 -5.28 19.06 7.47
CA ALA A 9 -4.89 18.12 6.42
C ALA A 9 -3.37 17.96 6.36
N ALA A 10 -2.88 16.88 5.74
CA ALA A 10 -1.44 16.61 5.64
C ALA A 10 -0.67 17.65 4.80
N ASP A 11 -1.37 18.41 3.95
CA ASP A 11 -0.80 19.54 3.19
C ASP A 11 -0.64 20.82 4.03
N GLY A 12 -1.06 20.78 5.29
CA GLY A 12 -0.97 21.89 6.24
C GLY A 12 -2.18 22.82 6.25
N THR A 13 -3.16 22.62 5.36
CA THR A 13 -4.40 23.40 5.32
C THR A 13 -5.38 22.99 6.42
N TYR A 14 -6.29 23.90 6.80
CA TYR A 14 -7.38 23.60 7.73
C TYR A 14 -8.67 23.34 6.97
N GLU A 15 -9.22 22.15 7.13
CA GLU A 15 -10.49 21.73 6.55
C GLU A 15 -11.60 21.82 7.60
N TYR A 16 -12.74 22.37 7.20
CA TYR A 16 -13.94 22.45 8.05
C TYR A 16 -15.01 21.51 7.50
N HIS A 17 -15.61 20.74 8.39
CA HIS A 17 -16.63 19.76 8.09
C HIS A 17 -17.91 20.07 8.89
N ASP A 18 -19.06 20.01 8.22
CA ASP A 18 -20.36 20.26 8.84
C ASP A 18 -20.89 19.06 9.64
N SER A 19 -20.28 17.88 9.48
CA SER A 19 -20.63 16.67 10.23
C SER A 19 -19.41 15.84 10.62
N ARG A 20 -19.53 15.10 11.72
CA ARG A 20 -18.49 14.15 12.17
C ARG A 20 -18.25 13.05 11.13
N GLU A 21 -19.30 12.61 10.44
CA GLU A 21 -19.22 11.59 9.39
C GLU A 21 -18.35 12.05 8.22
N SER A 22 -18.52 13.30 7.77
CA SER A 22 -17.69 13.86 6.70
C SER A 22 -16.20 13.96 7.08
N LEU A 23 -15.89 14.25 8.35
CA LEU A 23 -14.51 14.28 8.84
C LEU A 23 -13.89 12.87 8.82
N VAL A 24 -14.61 11.86 9.32
CA VAL A 24 -14.12 10.47 9.33
C VAL A 24 -13.95 9.94 7.91
N ALA A 25 -14.84 10.29 6.98
CA ALA A 25 -14.72 9.90 5.59
C ALA A 25 -13.49 10.53 4.91
N ALA A 26 -13.20 11.81 5.17
CA ALA A 26 -12.02 12.49 4.67
C ALA A 26 -10.73 11.84 5.20
N GLU A 27 -10.69 11.55 6.50
CA GLU A 27 -9.55 10.88 7.12
C GLU A 27 -9.32 9.47 6.56
N ARG A 28 -10.39 8.70 6.34
CA ARG A 28 -10.29 7.37 5.71
C ARG A 28 -9.73 7.45 4.29
N ARG A 29 -10.16 8.44 3.50
CA ARG A 29 -9.64 8.66 2.14
C ARG A 29 -8.17 9.02 2.15
N GLU A 30 -7.74 9.92 3.02
CA GLU A 30 -6.33 10.31 3.13
C GLU A 30 -5.45 9.12 3.55
N ARG A 31 -5.89 8.34 4.55
CA ARG A 31 -5.17 7.12 4.95
C ARG A 31 -5.10 6.10 3.81
N SER A 32 -6.19 5.92 3.06
CA SER A 32 -6.23 5.03 1.88
C SER A 32 -5.29 5.51 0.78
N ALA A 33 -5.28 6.81 0.48
CA ALA A 33 -4.38 7.42 -0.49
C ALA A 33 -2.90 7.24 -0.09
N ASN A 34 -2.57 7.47 1.19
CA ASN A 34 -1.22 7.28 1.68
C ASN A 34 -0.77 5.81 1.59
N ARG A 35 -1.66 4.86 1.91
CA ARG A 35 -1.38 3.42 1.70
C ARG A 35 -1.17 3.10 0.23
N ALA A 36 -2.05 3.57 -0.66
CA ALA A 36 -1.93 3.36 -2.09
C ALA A 36 -0.61 3.90 -2.65
N PHE A 37 -0.16 5.05 -2.17
CA PHE A 37 1.13 5.62 -2.52
C PHE A 37 2.30 4.70 -2.13
N TRP A 38 2.38 4.27 -0.87
CA TRP A 38 3.47 3.40 -0.41
C TRP A 38 3.49 2.04 -1.11
N PHE A 39 2.32 1.39 -1.25
CA PHE A 39 2.23 0.12 -1.99
C PHE A 39 2.52 0.30 -3.49
N GLY A 40 2.21 1.46 -4.06
CA GLY A 40 2.60 1.83 -5.41
C GLY A 40 4.13 1.89 -5.58
N ILE A 41 4.84 2.54 -4.65
CA ILE A 41 6.31 2.58 -4.65
C ILE A 41 6.91 1.18 -4.53
N ILE A 42 6.41 0.39 -3.56
CA ILE A 42 6.87 -0.99 -3.35
C ILE A 42 6.65 -1.82 -4.63
N GLY A 43 5.47 -1.70 -5.24
CA GLY A 43 5.15 -2.40 -6.48
C GLY A 43 6.00 -1.96 -7.65
N PHE A 44 6.32 -0.68 -7.75
CA PHE A 44 7.22 -0.19 -8.80
C PHE A 44 8.61 -0.81 -8.68
N ILE A 45 9.19 -0.79 -7.49
CA ILE A 45 10.53 -1.33 -7.23
C ILE A 45 10.53 -2.85 -7.44
N ALA A 46 9.59 -3.57 -6.81
CA ALA A 46 9.50 -5.02 -6.92
C ALA A 46 9.23 -5.46 -8.36
N GLY A 47 8.38 -4.74 -9.10
CA GLY A 47 8.02 -5.04 -10.48
C GLY A 47 9.17 -4.76 -11.44
N ALA A 48 9.92 -3.68 -11.22
CA ALA A 48 11.12 -3.36 -11.98
C ALA A 48 12.19 -4.46 -11.79
N VAL A 49 12.45 -4.86 -10.54
CA VAL A 49 13.38 -5.95 -10.22
C VAL A 49 12.94 -7.26 -10.86
N LEU A 50 11.67 -7.65 -10.69
CA LEU A 50 11.12 -8.87 -11.27
C LEU A 50 11.21 -8.89 -12.80
N THR A 51 10.93 -7.76 -13.44
CA THR A 51 11.00 -7.65 -14.90
C THR A 51 12.44 -7.75 -15.39
N TYR A 52 13.39 -7.15 -14.66
CA TYR A 52 14.81 -7.27 -14.96
C TYR A 52 15.30 -8.71 -14.81
N THR A 53 14.92 -9.43 -13.75
CA THR A 53 15.32 -10.83 -13.56
C THR A 53 14.72 -11.74 -14.63
N LEU A 54 13.47 -11.50 -15.03
CA LEU A 54 12.83 -12.21 -16.14
C LEU A 54 13.54 -11.96 -17.47
N LEU A 55 13.91 -10.70 -17.77
CA LEU A 55 14.72 -10.36 -18.94
C LEU A 55 16.08 -11.05 -18.91
N ALA A 56 16.72 -11.11 -17.75
CA ALA A 56 17.99 -11.81 -17.58
C ALA A 56 17.88 -13.31 -17.87
N HIS A 57 16.80 -13.94 -17.42
CA HIS A 57 16.60 -15.37 -17.62
C HIS A 57 16.13 -15.74 -19.03
N ALA A 58 15.34 -14.88 -19.67
CA ALA A 58 14.76 -15.11 -20.99
C ALA A 58 15.66 -14.67 -22.17
N GLY A 59 16.93 -14.31 -21.91
CA GLY A 59 17.85 -13.83 -22.95
C GLY A 59 17.58 -12.39 -23.42
N GLY A 60 16.70 -11.65 -22.75
CA GLY A 60 16.36 -10.25 -23.07
C GLY A 60 17.49 -9.25 -22.78
N LEU A 61 18.65 -9.69 -22.26
CA LEU A 61 19.81 -8.82 -22.04
C LEU A 61 20.46 -8.34 -23.34
N GLU A 62 20.27 -9.07 -24.44
CA GLU A 62 20.77 -8.73 -25.76
C GLU A 62 19.98 -7.60 -26.43
N TRP A 63 18.79 -7.28 -25.88
CA TRP A 63 17.95 -6.23 -26.43
C TRP A 63 18.62 -4.85 -26.39
N PRO A 64 18.23 -3.92 -27.28
CA PRO A 64 18.65 -2.54 -27.21
C PRO A 64 18.43 -1.96 -25.81
N ARG A 65 19.35 -1.11 -25.34
CA ARG A 65 19.28 -0.51 -23.99
C ARG A 65 17.92 0.14 -23.70
N LEU A 66 17.37 0.82 -24.71
CA LEU A 66 16.08 1.50 -24.60
C LEU A 66 14.91 0.52 -24.43
N ALA A 67 14.95 -0.63 -25.12
CA ALA A 67 13.90 -1.65 -25.00
C ALA A 67 13.91 -2.31 -23.62
N ARG A 68 15.09 -2.62 -23.08
CA ARG A 68 15.23 -3.13 -21.71
C ARG A 68 14.73 -2.13 -20.67
N PHE A 69 15.14 -0.88 -20.81
CA PHE A 69 14.70 0.19 -19.92
C PHE A 69 13.18 0.37 -19.97
N GLY A 70 12.60 0.42 -21.16
CA GLY A 70 11.15 0.52 -21.36
C GLY A 70 10.40 -0.67 -20.77
N ALA A 71 10.91 -1.89 -20.95
CA ALA A 71 10.31 -3.09 -20.37
C ALA A 71 10.33 -3.06 -18.84
N VAL A 72 11.46 -2.69 -18.23
CA VAL A 72 11.58 -2.56 -16.76
C VAL A 72 10.63 -1.50 -16.21
N LEU A 73 10.53 -0.34 -16.87
CA LEU A 73 9.58 0.72 -16.48
C LEU A 73 8.13 0.25 -16.61
N ALA A 74 7.78 -0.44 -17.71
CA ALA A 74 6.44 -0.96 -17.92
C ALA A 74 6.08 -2.00 -16.86
N GLY A 75 6.98 -2.95 -16.57
CA GLY A 75 6.76 -3.97 -15.55
C GLY A 75 6.67 -3.41 -14.14
N GLY A 76 7.52 -2.44 -13.80
CA GLY A 76 7.39 -1.66 -12.56
C GLY A 76 6.04 -0.93 -12.48
N GLY A 77 5.65 -0.22 -13.55
CA GLY A 77 4.39 0.52 -13.61
C GLY A 77 3.15 -0.36 -13.46
N VAL A 78 3.12 -1.52 -14.12
CA VAL A 78 2.01 -2.49 -14.01
C VAL A 78 1.86 -2.99 -12.58
N LEU A 79 2.96 -3.36 -11.93
CA LEU A 79 2.90 -3.87 -10.56
C LEU A 79 2.59 -2.77 -9.53
N ALA A 80 3.12 -1.55 -9.74
CA ALA A 80 2.77 -0.38 -8.95
C ALA A 80 1.27 -0.07 -9.02
N TRP A 81 0.70 -0.12 -10.23
CA TRP A 81 -0.72 0.08 -10.44
C TRP A 81 -1.56 -1.00 -9.74
N ALA A 82 -1.19 -2.28 -9.89
CA ALA A 82 -1.90 -3.37 -9.24
C ALA A 82 -1.86 -3.27 -7.71
N LEU A 83 -0.68 -3.04 -7.12
CA LEU A 83 -0.52 -2.95 -5.67
C LEU A 83 -1.15 -1.70 -5.07
N SER A 84 -1.06 -0.55 -5.74
CA SER A 84 -1.74 0.67 -5.27
C SER A 84 -3.27 0.51 -5.25
N ARG A 85 -3.85 -0.22 -6.22
CA ARG A 85 -5.29 -0.48 -6.26
C ARG A 85 -5.75 -1.46 -5.18
N LEU A 86 -4.89 -2.39 -4.79
CA LEU A 86 -5.15 -3.40 -3.77
C LEU A 86 -4.64 -2.99 -2.38
N ALA A 87 -4.08 -1.79 -2.22
CA ALA A 87 -3.39 -1.35 -1.02
C ALA A 87 -4.22 -1.50 0.26
N ASP A 88 -5.49 -1.12 0.23
CA ASP A 88 -6.38 -1.27 1.39
C ASP A 88 -6.62 -2.75 1.72
N LEU A 89 -6.85 -3.59 0.71
CA LEU A 89 -7.03 -5.03 0.90
C LEU A 89 -5.78 -5.68 1.50
N ILE A 90 -4.60 -5.37 0.94
CA ILE A 90 -3.32 -5.89 1.42
C ILE A 90 -3.07 -5.45 2.86
N TRP A 91 -3.31 -4.18 3.16
CA TRP A 91 -3.15 -3.64 4.51
C TRP A 91 -4.04 -4.35 5.53
N TYR A 92 -5.32 -4.53 5.21
CA TYR A 92 -6.23 -5.24 6.11
C TYR A 92 -5.85 -6.71 6.26
N ALA A 93 -5.43 -7.38 5.20
CA ALA A 93 -4.94 -8.76 5.26
C ALA A 93 -3.72 -8.88 6.20
N ILE A 94 -2.74 -7.97 6.08
CA ILE A 94 -1.57 -7.92 6.97
C ILE A 94 -2.00 -7.78 8.43
N LEU A 95 -2.90 -6.83 8.72
CA LEU A 95 -3.39 -6.62 10.09
C LEU A 95 -4.14 -7.83 10.64
N SER A 96 -4.97 -8.49 9.81
CA SER A 96 -5.69 -9.69 10.21
C SER A 96 -4.74 -10.85 10.53
N ILE A 97 -3.71 -11.07 9.71
CA ILE A 97 -2.69 -12.09 9.95
C ILE A 97 -1.89 -11.77 11.22
N ALA A 98 -1.49 -10.50 11.40
CA ALA A 98 -0.78 -10.08 12.61
C ALA A 98 -1.63 -10.29 13.87
N LEU A 99 -2.93 -9.98 13.82
CA LEU A 99 -3.85 -10.24 14.93
C LEU A 99 -3.95 -11.74 15.23
N LEU A 100 -4.12 -12.57 14.20
CA LEU A 100 -4.17 -14.03 14.38
C LEU A 100 -2.89 -14.54 15.03
N ALA A 101 -1.72 -14.09 14.57
CA ALA A 101 -0.43 -14.47 15.13
C ALA A 101 -0.33 -14.12 16.62
N VAL A 102 -0.78 -12.92 17.02
CA VAL A 102 -0.81 -12.50 18.42
C VAL A 102 -1.76 -13.38 19.24
N LEU A 103 -2.98 -13.62 18.76
CA LEU A 103 -3.97 -14.45 19.46
C LEU A 103 -3.47 -15.89 19.63
N THR A 104 -2.86 -16.47 18.59
CA THR A 104 -2.26 -17.81 18.69
C THR A 104 -1.08 -17.83 19.65
N GLY A 105 -0.25 -16.78 19.68
CA GLY A 105 0.87 -16.67 20.61
C GLY A 105 0.39 -16.62 22.06
N ILE A 106 -0.59 -15.79 22.36
CA ILE A 106 -1.21 -15.72 23.71
C ILE A 106 -1.85 -17.06 24.07
N GLY A 107 -2.59 -17.68 23.14
CA GLY A 107 -3.23 -18.98 23.36
C GLY A 107 -2.21 -20.07 23.70
N ALA A 108 -1.09 -20.12 22.97
CA ALA A 108 0.01 -21.05 23.25
C ALA A 108 0.64 -20.80 24.62
N MET A 109 0.90 -19.54 24.99
CA MET A 109 1.45 -19.20 26.31
C MET A 109 0.51 -19.59 27.46
N ILE A 110 -0.81 -19.44 27.28
CA ILE A 110 -1.79 -19.89 28.27
C ILE A 110 -1.82 -21.42 28.35
N TRP A 111 -1.78 -22.10 27.21
CA TRP A 111 -1.80 -23.56 27.14
C TRP A 111 -0.58 -24.18 27.82
N ASP A 112 0.61 -23.61 27.63
CA ASP A 112 1.85 -24.09 28.27
C ASP A 112 1.92 -23.76 29.77
N ALA A 113 1.09 -22.82 30.25
CA ALA A 113 1.04 -22.42 31.66
C ALA A 113 0.06 -23.25 32.51
N VAL A 114 -0.79 -24.07 31.88
CA VAL A 114 -1.78 -24.95 32.52
C VAL A 114 -1.24 -26.39 32.55
#